data_AF-A0A7C1MLY0-F1
#
_entry.id   AF-A0A7C1MLY0-F1
#
_cell.length_a   1.000
_cell.length_b   1.000
_cell.length_c   1.000
_cell.angle_alpha   90.00
_cell.angle_beta   90.00
_cell.angle_gamma   90.00
#
_symmetry.space_group_name_H-M   'P 1'
#
loop_
_entity.id
_entity.type
_entity.pdbx_description
1 polymer ?
#
loop_
_entity_poly.entity_id
_entity_poly.type
_entity_poly.pdbx_seq_one_letter_code
_entity_poly.pdbx_strand_id
1 'polypeptide(L)'
;MRYNRMAKDLQIPEKVVKDNMLFTTDRIGELMIATMSAEDAKKWFGTVPPDLSLVGRSRGPEWIYTYLRSFYLDDSSPSGWNNVLFDNVAMPHVLYKLQGARHAIFKKNEDGVKIFERFEMVKPGSLNEEEYDTVARDLTNFLVYMSEPVQLIRYKLGVYVLIFLAIFLVFAYLLKKEYWKDVH
;
A
#
# COMPACT_ATOMS: atom_id res chain seq x y z
N MET A 1 3.61 -11.86 4.16
CA MET A 1 3.22 -11.63 5.58
C MET A 1 2.57 -12.89 6.15
N ARG A 2 2.65 -13.21 7.45
CA ARG A 2 1.99 -14.41 8.05
C ARG A 2 0.68 -14.05 8.75
N TYR A 3 -0.33 -14.93 8.71
CA TYR A 3 -1.64 -14.68 9.34
C TYR A 3 -1.54 -14.47 10.86
N ASN A 4 -0.76 -15.30 11.57
CA ASN A 4 -0.59 -15.19 13.02
C ASN A 4 -0.01 -13.83 13.43
N ARG A 5 0.98 -13.33 12.67
CA ARG A 5 1.58 -12.04 12.97
C ARG A 5 0.58 -10.89 12.79
N MET A 6 -0.21 -10.93 11.72
CA MET A 6 -1.26 -9.94 11.49
C MET A 6 -2.34 -9.99 12.59
N ALA A 7 -2.74 -11.18 13.03
CA ALA A 7 -3.68 -11.36 14.13
C ALA A 7 -3.18 -10.72 15.44
N LYS A 8 -1.89 -10.93 15.77
CA LYS A 8 -1.27 -10.35 16.97
C LYS A 8 -1.13 -8.84 16.89
N ASP A 9 -0.62 -8.32 15.77
CA ASP A 9 -0.33 -6.90 15.61
C ASP A 9 -1.63 -6.08 15.53
N LEU A 10 -2.68 -6.60 14.88
CA LEU A 10 -4.00 -5.95 14.77
C LEU A 10 -4.97 -6.32 15.91
N GLN A 11 -4.53 -7.11 16.88
CA GLN A 11 -5.33 -7.58 18.01
C GLN A 11 -6.62 -8.30 17.61
N ILE A 12 -6.59 -9.02 16.49
CA ILE A 12 -7.72 -9.79 15.98
C ILE A 12 -7.71 -11.16 16.67
N PRO A 13 -8.82 -11.61 17.28
CA PRO A 13 -8.89 -12.93 17.88
C PRO A 13 -8.56 -14.03 16.87
N GLU A 14 -7.68 -14.97 17.25
CA GLU A 14 -7.24 -16.04 16.35
C GLU A 14 -8.40 -16.86 15.75
N LYS A 15 -9.48 -17.00 16.52
CA LYS A 15 -10.70 -17.68 16.06
C LYS A 15 -11.32 -16.98 14.85
N VAL A 16 -11.42 -15.65 14.88
CA VAL A 16 -11.99 -14.85 13.78
C VAL A 16 -11.14 -14.99 12.52
N VAL A 17 -9.81 -15.02 12.68
CA VAL A 17 -8.87 -15.21 11.57
C VAL A 17 -9.03 -16.60 10.95
N LYS A 18 -9.14 -17.64 11.78
CA LYS A 18 -9.35 -19.02 11.31
C LYS A 18 -10.66 -19.18 10.56
N ASP A 19 -11.74 -18.61 11.09
CA ASP A 19 -13.08 -18.82 10.55
C ASP A 19 -13.35 -17.98 9.29
N ASN A 20 -12.76 -16.79 9.16
CA ASN A 20 -13.14 -15.82 8.12
C ASN A 20 -12.01 -15.31 7.22
N MET A 21 -10.74 -15.60 7.52
CA MET A 21 -9.61 -14.99 6.79
C MET A 21 -8.66 -16.00 6.14
N LEU A 22 -8.75 -17.28 6.54
CA LEU A 22 -7.97 -18.38 5.99
C LEU A 22 -8.56 -18.91 4.67
N PHE A 23 -8.62 -18.05 3.64
CA PHE A 23 -9.18 -18.44 2.33
C PHE A 23 -8.26 -19.34 1.51
N THR A 24 -6.97 -19.37 1.84
CA THR A 24 -5.91 -19.92 0.97
C THR A 24 -5.04 -20.96 1.67
N THR A 25 -5.28 -21.22 2.95
CA THR A 25 -4.49 -22.11 3.81
C THR A 25 -5.32 -22.62 4.97
N ASP A 26 -4.96 -23.76 5.53
CA ASP A 26 -5.60 -24.33 6.72
C ASP A 26 -4.94 -23.86 8.03
N ARG A 27 -3.77 -23.21 7.95
CA ARG A 27 -2.92 -22.92 9.12
C ARG A 27 -2.63 -21.44 9.28
N ILE A 28 -2.92 -20.92 10.47
CA ILE A 28 -2.63 -19.51 10.85
C ILE A 28 -1.12 -19.17 10.80
N GLY A 29 -0.25 -20.16 10.86
CA GLY A 29 1.20 -19.97 10.75
C GLY A 29 1.69 -19.66 9.33
N GLU A 30 0.87 -19.90 8.31
CA GLU A 30 1.29 -19.81 6.92
C GLU A 30 1.34 -18.37 6.38
N LEU A 31 1.98 -18.24 5.23
CA LEU A 31 2.12 -16.97 4.53
C LEU A 31 0.82 -16.64 3.80
N MET A 32 0.42 -15.37 3.85
CA MET A 32 -0.51 -14.78 2.91
C MET A 32 0.20 -14.68 1.56
N ILE A 33 -0.21 -15.50 0.61
CA ILE A 33 0.29 -15.55 -0.77
C ILE A 33 -0.87 -15.16 -1.69
N ALA A 34 -0.60 -14.35 -2.71
CA ALA A 34 -1.56 -14.10 -3.78
C ALA A 34 -1.82 -15.42 -4.53
N THR A 35 -3.07 -15.86 -4.59
CA THR A 35 -3.44 -17.16 -5.18
C THR A 35 -3.56 -17.16 -6.69
N MET A 36 -3.49 -15.99 -7.32
CA MET A 36 -3.60 -15.86 -8.76
C MET A 36 -2.27 -16.23 -9.43
N SER A 37 -2.31 -17.21 -10.34
CA SER A 37 -1.15 -17.56 -11.15
C SER A 37 -0.85 -16.43 -12.16
N ALA A 38 0.41 -16.30 -12.57
CA ALA A 38 0.80 -15.31 -13.57
C ALA A 38 0.14 -15.56 -14.94
N GLU A 39 -0.14 -16.82 -15.27
CA GLU A 39 -0.81 -17.21 -16.50
C GLU A 39 -2.28 -16.79 -16.50
N ASP A 40 -3.00 -17.06 -15.41
CA ASP A 40 -4.41 -16.67 -15.26
C ASP A 40 -4.53 -15.14 -15.22
N ALA A 41 -3.62 -14.47 -14.51
CA ALA A 41 -3.55 -13.01 -14.47
C ALA A 41 -3.42 -12.41 -15.88
N LYS A 42 -2.50 -12.94 -16.68
CA LYS A 42 -2.29 -12.48 -18.06
C LYS A 42 -3.49 -12.77 -18.95
N LYS A 43 -4.15 -13.92 -18.75
CA LYS A 43 -5.34 -14.30 -19.51
C LYS A 43 -6.54 -13.41 -19.19
N TRP A 44 -6.73 -13.02 -17.94
CA TRP A 44 -7.89 -12.24 -17.50
C TRP A 44 -7.69 -10.74 -17.58
N PHE A 45 -6.50 -10.24 -17.25
CA PHE A 45 -6.20 -8.80 -17.16
C PHE A 45 -5.22 -8.32 -18.24
N GLY A 46 -4.77 -9.20 -19.15
CA GLY A 46 -3.79 -8.88 -20.21
C GLY A 46 -2.36 -8.68 -19.71
N THR A 47 -2.18 -8.45 -18.40
CA THR A 47 -0.90 -8.26 -17.73
C THR A 47 -0.93 -8.85 -16.33
N VAL A 48 0.24 -9.12 -15.75
CA VAL A 48 0.33 -9.56 -14.36
C VAL A 48 0.16 -8.32 -13.47
N PRO A 49 -0.91 -8.24 -12.65
CA PRO A 49 -1.11 -7.09 -11.79
C PRO A 49 -0.01 -7.06 -10.73
N PRO A 50 0.57 -5.89 -10.47
CA PRO A 50 1.58 -5.75 -9.44
C PRO A 50 0.94 -5.95 -8.05
N ASP A 51 1.70 -6.54 -7.13
CA ASP A 51 1.30 -6.63 -5.73
C ASP A 51 1.30 -5.23 -5.10
N LEU A 52 0.12 -4.75 -4.72
CA LEU A 52 -0.04 -3.41 -4.13
C LEU A 52 0.72 -3.26 -2.82
N SER A 53 0.98 -4.34 -2.08
CA SER A 53 1.85 -4.29 -0.90
C SER A 53 3.28 -3.91 -1.33
N LEU A 54 3.80 -4.49 -2.41
CA LEU A 54 5.12 -4.11 -2.92
C LEU A 54 5.14 -2.69 -3.49
N VAL A 55 4.05 -2.27 -4.15
CA VAL A 55 3.93 -0.91 -4.69
C VAL A 55 3.98 0.12 -3.57
N GLY A 56 3.32 -0.13 -2.44
CA GLY A 56 3.34 0.76 -1.27
C GLY A 56 4.73 1.02 -0.73
N ARG A 57 5.65 0.03 -0.83
CA ARG A 57 7.06 0.21 -0.50
C ARG A 57 7.81 1.05 -1.53
N SER A 58 7.53 0.84 -2.82
CA SER A 58 8.28 1.49 -3.92
C SER A 58 7.86 2.92 -4.21
N ARG A 59 6.56 3.23 -4.11
CA ARG A 59 5.97 4.53 -4.48
C ARG A 59 5.38 5.30 -3.29
N GLY A 60 5.31 4.66 -2.12
CA GLY A 60 4.76 5.25 -0.91
C GLY A 60 3.24 5.07 -0.74
N PRO A 61 2.72 5.35 0.46
CA PRO A 61 1.30 5.22 0.80
C PRO A 61 0.41 6.16 -0.03
N GLU A 62 0.83 7.41 -0.21
CA GLU A 62 0.04 8.44 -0.91
C GLU A 62 -0.29 8.06 -2.35
N TRP A 63 0.61 7.31 -3.00
CA TRP A 63 0.38 6.80 -4.34
C TRP A 63 -0.78 5.80 -4.36
N ILE A 64 -0.83 4.85 -3.42
CA ILE A 64 -1.93 3.88 -3.32
C ILE A 64 -3.24 4.58 -2.99
N TYR A 65 -3.21 5.50 -2.02
CA TYR A 65 -4.38 6.27 -1.63
C TYR A 65 -4.96 7.05 -2.81
N THR A 66 -4.11 7.79 -3.52
CA THR A 66 -4.52 8.54 -4.71
C THR A 66 -4.99 7.60 -5.82
N TYR A 67 -4.31 6.47 -6.03
CA TYR A 67 -4.69 5.46 -7.01
C TYR A 67 -6.11 4.93 -6.77
N LEU A 68 -6.43 4.51 -5.54
CA LEU A 68 -7.76 4.02 -5.17
C LEU A 68 -8.85 5.09 -5.31
N ARG A 69 -8.49 6.36 -5.14
CA ARG A 69 -9.40 7.51 -5.26
C ARG A 69 -9.48 8.12 -6.66
N SER A 70 -8.78 7.62 -7.67
CA SER A 70 -8.69 8.27 -8.99
C SER A 70 -9.29 7.44 -10.13
N PHE A 71 -10.05 6.40 -9.80
CA PHE A 71 -10.80 5.61 -10.78
C PHE A 71 -11.99 6.38 -11.36
N TYR A 72 -12.24 6.20 -12.65
CA TYR A 72 -13.38 6.73 -13.37
C TYR A 72 -13.84 5.73 -14.44
N LEU A 73 -15.10 5.82 -14.86
CA LEU A 73 -15.64 5.00 -15.94
C LEU A 73 -15.06 5.45 -17.28
N ASP A 74 -14.63 4.47 -18.07
CA ASP A 74 -14.12 4.66 -19.41
C ASP A 74 -14.54 3.47 -20.27
N ASP A 75 -15.52 3.69 -21.14
CA ASP A 75 -16.05 2.64 -22.02
C ASP A 75 -15.03 2.16 -23.06
N SER A 76 -13.94 2.92 -23.28
CA SER A 76 -12.86 2.53 -24.18
C SER A 76 -11.85 1.57 -23.53
N SER A 77 -11.86 1.48 -22.20
CA SER A 77 -11.00 0.60 -21.42
C SER A 77 -11.50 -0.85 -21.47
N PRO A 78 -10.62 -1.86 -21.56
CA PRO A 78 -11.01 -3.27 -21.49
C PRO A 78 -11.76 -3.66 -20.21
N SER A 79 -11.53 -2.93 -19.12
CA SER A 79 -12.18 -3.18 -17.83
C SER A 79 -13.43 -2.30 -17.60
N GLY A 80 -13.70 -1.33 -18.49
CA GLY A 80 -14.70 -0.28 -18.30
C GLY A 80 -14.29 0.80 -17.29
N TRP A 81 -13.08 0.69 -16.72
CA TRP A 81 -12.54 1.64 -15.76
C TRP A 81 -11.16 2.10 -16.18
N ASN A 82 -10.86 3.37 -15.92
CA ASN A 82 -9.53 3.94 -16.10
C ASN A 82 -9.18 4.82 -14.89
N ASN A 83 -7.96 5.34 -14.84
CA ASN A 83 -7.43 6.04 -13.69
C ASN A 83 -6.67 7.30 -14.10
N VAL A 84 -6.79 8.37 -13.29
CA VAL A 84 -6.14 9.65 -13.58
C VAL A 84 -4.65 9.63 -13.26
N LEU A 85 -4.24 8.89 -12.23
CA LEU A 85 -2.85 8.77 -11.79
C LEU A 85 -2.04 7.80 -12.66
N PHE A 86 -2.69 6.74 -13.15
CA PHE A 86 -2.08 5.76 -14.05
C PHE A 86 -2.98 5.59 -15.26
N ASP A 87 -2.53 6.00 -16.44
CA ASP A 87 -3.36 5.89 -17.63
C ASP A 87 -3.41 4.44 -18.15
N ASN A 88 -4.54 4.05 -18.73
CA ASN A 88 -4.83 2.73 -19.29
C ASN A 88 -4.62 1.59 -18.27
N VAL A 89 -5.17 1.76 -17.07
CA VAL A 89 -5.17 0.70 -16.05
C VAL A 89 -5.96 -0.52 -16.54
N ALA A 90 -5.32 -1.69 -16.48
CA ALA A 90 -5.99 -2.97 -16.73
C ALA A 90 -6.80 -3.48 -15.52
N MET A 91 -6.54 -2.95 -14.34
CA MET A 91 -7.21 -3.32 -13.09
C MET A 91 -8.63 -2.71 -13.02
N PRO A 92 -9.69 -3.52 -12.84
CA PRO A 92 -11.03 -2.99 -12.61
C PRO A 92 -11.11 -2.28 -11.25
N HIS A 93 -12.04 -1.34 -11.13
CA HIS A 93 -12.25 -0.66 -9.86
C HIS A 93 -12.97 -1.57 -8.85
N VAL A 94 -12.22 -2.16 -7.91
CA VAL A 94 -12.76 -3.13 -6.92
C VAL A 94 -13.76 -2.49 -5.96
N LEU A 95 -13.57 -1.21 -5.61
CA LEU A 95 -14.40 -0.49 -4.64
C LEU A 95 -15.52 0.32 -5.29
N TYR A 96 -15.86 0.06 -6.56
CA TYR A 96 -16.84 0.85 -7.31
C TYR A 96 -18.23 0.92 -6.68
N LYS A 97 -18.64 -0.14 -5.96
CA LYS A 97 -19.92 -0.15 -5.24
C LYS A 97 -19.91 0.84 -4.06
N LEU A 98 -18.74 1.01 -3.43
CA LEU A 98 -18.56 1.92 -2.30
C LEU A 98 -18.42 3.37 -2.79
N GLN A 99 -17.55 3.60 -3.78
CA GLN A 99 -17.28 4.94 -4.32
C GLN A 99 -18.43 5.50 -5.16
N GLY A 100 -19.10 4.62 -5.92
CA GLY A 100 -19.97 5.03 -7.00
C GLY A 100 -19.24 5.13 -8.34
N ALA A 101 -19.99 5.46 -9.37
CA ALA A 101 -19.49 5.59 -10.73
C ALA A 101 -19.44 7.07 -11.14
N ARG A 102 -18.30 7.48 -11.70
CA ARG A 102 -18.04 8.87 -12.10
C ARG A 102 -17.22 8.92 -13.38
N HIS A 103 -17.43 9.95 -14.18
CA HIS A 103 -16.65 10.22 -15.38
C HIS A 103 -15.59 11.29 -15.07
N ALA A 104 -14.44 11.21 -15.73
CA ALA A 104 -13.41 12.24 -15.65
C ALA A 104 -13.56 13.21 -16.82
N ILE A 105 -13.66 14.51 -16.52
CA ILE A 105 -13.66 15.57 -17.54
C ILE A 105 -12.22 16.07 -17.69
N PHE A 106 -11.71 16.00 -18.91
CA PHE A 106 -10.38 16.49 -19.25
C PHE A 106 -10.50 17.72 -20.17
N LYS A 107 -9.81 18.81 -19.82
CA LYS A 107 -9.60 19.95 -20.70
C LYS A 107 -8.34 19.76 -21.51
N LYS A 108 -8.36 20.20 -22.78
CA LYS A 108 -7.15 20.30 -23.59
C LYS A 108 -6.55 21.68 -23.39
N ASN A 109 -5.28 21.74 -23.00
CA ASN A 109 -4.53 22.99 -23.07
C ASN A 109 -4.19 23.33 -24.53
N GLU A 110 -3.70 24.56 -24.74
CA GLU A 110 -3.22 25.05 -26.04
C GLU A 110 -2.13 24.15 -26.65
N ASP A 111 -1.39 23.41 -25.82
CA ASP A 111 -0.37 22.42 -26.24
C ASP A 111 -0.93 21.01 -26.52
N GLY A 112 -2.25 20.81 -26.49
CA GLY A 112 -2.89 19.52 -26.77
C GLY A 112 -2.81 18.47 -25.65
N VAL A 113 -2.18 18.80 -24.51
CA VAL A 113 -2.11 17.93 -23.32
C VAL A 113 -3.47 17.92 -22.60
N LYS A 114 -3.96 16.72 -22.27
CA LYS A 114 -5.20 16.53 -21.49
C LYS A 114 -4.92 16.80 -20.01
N ILE A 115 -5.54 17.83 -19.45
CA ILE A 115 -5.49 18.14 -18.02
C ILE A 115 -6.81 17.74 -17.38
N PHE A 116 -6.73 16.96 -16.31
CA PHE A 116 -7.90 16.59 -15.50
C PHE A 116 -8.49 17.85 -14.84
N GLU A 117 -9.80 18.07 -15.02
CA GLU A 117 -10.50 19.21 -14.42
C GLU A 117 -11.32 18.79 -13.21
N ARG A 118 -12.24 17.83 -13.39
CA ARG A 118 -13.13 17.36 -12.31
C ARG A 118 -13.72 16.00 -12.62
N PHE A 119 -14.25 15.37 -11.57
CA PHE A 119 -15.12 14.21 -11.69
C PHE A 119 -16.59 14.64 -11.79
N GLU A 120 -17.34 13.99 -12.66
CA GLU A 120 -18.80 14.11 -12.75
C GLU A 120 -19.43 12.81 -12.26
N MET A 121 -20.26 12.90 -11.23
CA MET A 121 -20.90 11.72 -10.63
C MET A 121 -22.05 11.25 -11.53
N VAL A 122 -21.96 10.00 -11.99
CA VAL A 122 -23.00 9.37 -12.81
C VAL A 122 -23.94 8.56 -11.93
N LYS A 123 -23.39 7.82 -10.98
CA LYS A 123 -24.16 7.00 -10.04
C LYS A 123 -23.53 7.06 -8.65
N PRO A 124 -24.30 7.43 -7.60
CA PRO A 124 -23.78 7.43 -6.25
C PRO A 124 -23.46 6.00 -5.78
N GLY A 125 -22.41 5.87 -4.98
CA GLY A 125 -22.03 4.64 -4.30
C GLY A 125 -22.82 4.44 -3.00
N SER A 126 -22.44 3.42 -2.23
CA SER A 126 -23.00 3.21 -0.89
C SER A 126 -22.41 4.14 0.16
N LEU A 127 -21.23 4.72 -0.08
CA LEU A 127 -20.56 5.65 0.82
C LEU A 127 -20.56 7.06 0.23
N ASN A 128 -20.53 8.06 1.10
CA ASN A 128 -20.21 9.42 0.68
C ASN A 128 -18.69 9.59 0.44
N GLU A 129 -18.28 10.74 -0.08
CA GLU A 129 -16.87 10.99 -0.45
C GLU A 129 -15.92 10.93 0.77
N GLU A 130 -16.33 11.46 1.91
CA GLU A 130 -15.51 11.49 3.13
C GLU A 130 -15.35 10.09 3.76
N GLU A 131 -16.42 9.31 3.77
CA GLU A 131 -16.42 7.91 4.19
C GLU A 131 -15.55 7.06 3.27
N TYR A 132 -15.66 7.28 1.96
CA TYR A 132 -14.82 6.58 0.99
C TYR A 132 -13.34 6.93 1.18
N ASP A 133 -13.02 8.21 1.41
CA ASP A 133 -11.65 8.64 1.68
C ASP A 133 -11.09 8.00 2.96
N THR A 134 -11.92 7.87 4.00
CA THR A 134 -11.55 7.15 5.22
C THR A 134 -11.25 5.67 4.93
N VAL A 135 -12.13 4.99 4.20
CA VAL A 135 -11.93 3.58 3.81
C VAL A 135 -10.68 3.41 2.96
N ALA A 136 -10.46 4.29 1.98
CA ALA A 136 -9.29 4.25 1.11
C ALA A 136 -8.00 4.48 1.90
N ARG A 137 -8.01 5.40 2.88
CA ARG A 137 -6.88 5.65 3.77
C ARG A 137 -6.59 4.45 4.66
N ASP A 138 -7.61 3.88 5.27
CA ASP A 138 -7.44 2.74 6.19
C ASP A 138 -6.98 1.49 5.44
N LEU A 139 -7.50 1.26 4.23
CA LEU A 139 -7.01 0.19 3.34
C LEU A 139 -5.55 0.43 2.94
N THR A 140 -5.19 1.67 2.62
CA THR A 140 -3.80 2.03 2.30
C THR A 140 -2.87 1.78 3.49
N ASN A 141 -3.28 2.20 4.69
CA ASN A 141 -2.53 1.96 5.92
C ASN A 141 -2.33 0.46 6.17
N PHE A 142 -3.38 -0.34 5.98
CA PHE A 142 -3.30 -1.79 6.09
C PHE A 142 -2.34 -2.39 5.06
N LEU A 143 -2.42 -1.98 3.80
CA LEU A 143 -1.53 -2.46 2.73
C LEU A 143 -0.07 -2.12 3.05
N VAL A 144 0.22 -0.91 3.52
CA VAL A 144 1.57 -0.47 3.89
C VAL A 144 2.10 -1.26 5.09
N TYR A 145 1.27 -1.46 6.11
CA TYR A 145 1.60 -2.32 7.26
C TYR A 145 1.94 -3.76 6.80
N MET A 146 1.16 -4.32 5.88
CA MET A 146 1.40 -5.65 5.31
C MET A 146 2.74 -5.74 4.57
N SER A 147 3.16 -4.66 3.92
CA SER A 147 4.45 -4.54 3.23
C SER A 147 5.63 -4.41 4.19
N GLU A 148 5.44 -3.76 5.34
CA GLU A 148 6.51 -3.50 6.30
C GLU A 148 6.04 -3.61 7.77
N PRO A 149 5.71 -4.83 8.24
CA PRO A 149 5.13 -5.01 9.57
C PRO A 149 6.11 -4.75 10.72
N VAL A 150 7.41 -4.61 10.43
CA VAL A 150 8.48 -4.35 11.43
C VAL A 150 8.77 -2.84 11.53
N GLN A 151 8.11 -1.98 10.77
CA GLN A 151 8.50 -0.56 10.64
C GLN A 151 8.59 0.16 12.00
N LEU A 152 7.55 0.05 12.84
CA LEU A 152 7.53 0.67 14.17
C LEU A 152 8.57 0.07 15.14
N ILE A 153 8.79 -1.23 15.08
CA ILE A 153 9.79 -1.92 15.90
C ILE A 153 11.20 -1.45 15.51
N ARG A 154 11.47 -1.27 14.21
CA ARG A 154 12.76 -0.79 13.71
C ARG A 154 13.07 0.62 14.19
N TYR A 155 12.11 1.53 14.19
CA TYR A 155 12.34 2.89 14.70
C TYR A 155 12.71 2.89 16.18
N LYS A 156 11.94 2.15 17.00
CA LYS A 156 12.22 2.02 18.44
C LYS A 156 13.60 1.40 18.69
N LEU A 157 13.94 0.32 17.98
CA LEU A 157 15.26 -0.31 18.09
C LEU A 157 16.38 0.62 17.62
N GLY A 158 16.16 1.37 16.54
CA GLY A 158 17.11 2.34 15.99
C GLY A 158 17.50 3.40 17.00
N VAL A 159 16.55 3.93 17.78
CA VAL A 159 16.83 4.89 18.85
C VAL A 159 17.74 4.27 19.92
N TYR A 160 17.45 3.05 20.38
CA TYR A 160 18.31 2.35 21.35
C TYR A 160 19.72 2.08 20.80
N VAL A 161 19.83 1.68 19.53
CA VAL A 161 21.12 1.45 18.87
C VAL A 161 21.91 2.75 18.74
N LEU A 162 21.26 3.87 18.39
CA LEU A 162 21.92 5.18 18.31
C LEU A 162 22.42 5.67 19.67
N ILE A 163 21.64 5.48 20.73
CA ILE A 163 22.07 5.80 22.11
C ILE A 163 23.29 4.95 22.49
N PHE A 164 23.22 3.64 22.24
CA PHE A 164 24.34 2.73 22.51
C PHE A 164 25.60 3.14 21.74
N LEU A 165 25.48 3.45 20.44
CA LEU A 165 26.59 3.90 19.61
C LEU A 165 27.17 5.23 20.09
N ALA A 166 26.33 6.17 20.55
CA ALA A 166 26.80 7.44 21.09
C ALA A 166 27.62 7.23 22.38
N ILE A 167 27.14 6.38 23.29
CA ILE A 167 27.86 6.03 24.53
C ILE A 167 29.17 5.30 24.19
N PHE A 168 29.10 4.31 23.31
CA PHE A 168 30.27 3.55 22.87
C PHE A 168 31.30 4.45 22.18
N LEU A 169 30.86 5.44 21.39
CA LEU A 169 31.74 6.42 20.75
C LEU A 169 32.52 7.26 21.77
N VAL A 170 31.91 7.63 22.90
CA VAL A 170 32.63 8.31 24.00
C VAL A 170 33.73 7.40 24.56
N PHE A 171 33.44 6.14 24.86
CA PHE A 171 34.44 5.20 25.36
C PHE A 171 35.54 4.92 24.33
N ALA A 172 35.18 4.71 23.06
CA ALA A 172 36.13 4.50 21.97
C ALA A 172 37.02 5.73 21.75
N TYR A 173 36.48 6.94 21.88
CA TYR A 173 37.23 8.18 21.79
C TYR A 173 38.23 8.34 22.95
N LEU A 174 37.80 8.07 24.18
CA LEU A 174 38.69 8.08 25.35
C LEU A 174 39.80 7.03 25.20
N LEU A 175 39.47 5.83 24.73
CA LEU A 175 40.43 4.77 24.46
C LEU A 175 41.44 5.18 23.38
N LYS A 176 40.96 5.75 22.26
CA LYS A 176 41.83 6.30 21.20
C LYS A 176 42.79 7.35 21.77
N LYS A 177 42.28 8.28 22.58
CA LYS A 177 43.08 9.34 23.20
C LYS A 177 44.18 8.77 24.10
N GLU A 178 43.90 7.70 24.84
CA GLU A 178 44.90 7.05 25.69
C GLU A 178 45.98 6.34 24.86
N TYR A 179 45.61 5.53 23.86
CA TYR A 179 46.59 4.85 23.00
C TYR A 179 47.47 5.80 22.19
N TRP A 180 46.97 6.99 21.86
CA TRP A 180 47.72 7.99 21.08
C TRP A 180 48.65 8.88 21.92
N LYS A 181 48.62 8.78 23.26
CA LYS A 181 49.60 9.47 24.12
C LYS A 181 51.02 8.96 23.90
N ASP A 182 51.19 7.66 23.70
CA ASP A 182 52.52 7.02 23.60
C ASP A 182 53.15 7.16 22.19
N VAL A 183 52.47 7.83 21.26
CA VAL A 183 52.90 8.00 19.86
C VAL A 183 53.38 9.44 19.57
N HIS A 184 53.49 10.31 20.58
CA HIS A 184 54.11 11.64 20.46
C HIS A 184 55.39 11.74 21.30
#